data_AF-A0A929EF99-F1
#
_entry.id   AF-A0A929EF99-F1
#
_cell.length_a   1.000
_cell.length_b   1.000
_cell.length_c   1.000
_cell.angle_alpha   90.00
_cell.angle_beta   90.00
_cell.angle_gamma   90.00
#
_symmetry.space_group_name_H-M   'P 1'
#
loop_
_entity.id
_entity.type
_entity.pdbx_description
1 polymer ?
#
loop_
_entity_poly.entity_id
_entity_poly.type
_entity_poly.pdbx_seq_one_letter_code
_entity_poly.pdbx_strand_id
1 'polypeptide(L)'
;MYKYIQNSTQKEMDKNIMNKSLNNNSQKILLKQITTLLMVASLGLLTACGSMGDTEEPNNAAVEDRTGNANNSENYEGQTGAYDGSGMADGSSVATGVSGDLNDPNSPLSIRTIYFEHDSTQINTQGQSALNAHAEYLSLNPNQHIVLEGHTDESGTRDYNLSLGERRGQAVEDFLSASGVTSQQMEVRSFGEENPVSVDQSESSRQLNRRVELLY
;
A
#
# COMPACT_ATOMS: atom_id res chain seq x y z
N MET A 1 -45.30 8.73 -24.85
CA MET A 1 -44.65 7.55 -25.44
C MET A 1 -43.24 7.31 -24.89
N TYR A 2 -42.35 8.31 -24.91
CA TYR A 2 -40.96 8.19 -24.39
C TYR A 2 -40.83 7.75 -22.92
N LYS A 3 -41.65 8.28 -22.00
CA LYS A 3 -41.60 7.91 -20.58
C LYS A 3 -42.00 6.45 -20.30
N TYR A 4 -42.80 5.83 -21.17
CA TYR A 4 -43.24 4.44 -20.99
C TYR A 4 -42.12 3.44 -21.33
N ILE A 5 -41.35 3.73 -22.37
CA ILE A 5 -40.24 2.88 -22.84
C ILE A 5 -39.10 2.86 -21.82
N GLN A 6 -38.76 4.01 -21.23
CA GLN A 6 -37.72 4.12 -20.19
C GLN A 6 -38.07 3.34 -18.92
N ASN A 7 -39.36 3.32 -18.55
CA ASN A 7 -39.80 2.60 -17.36
C ASN A 7 -39.83 1.08 -17.59
N SER A 8 -40.08 0.61 -18.82
CA SER A 8 -39.99 -0.82 -19.14
C SER A 8 -38.56 -1.32 -19.17
N THR A 9 -37.61 -0.52 -19.68
CA THR A 9 -36.19 -0.89 -19.72
C THR A 9 -35.58 -0.92 -18.33
N GLN A 10 -35.94 0.01 -17.44
CA GLN A 10 -35.47 -0.02 -16.05
C GLN A 10 -35.98 -1.27 -15.31
N LYS A 11 -37.25 -1.62 -15.50
CA LYS A 11 -37.85 -2.80 -14.86
C LYS A 11 -37.24 -4.13 -15.34
N GLU A 12 -36.77 -4.19 -16.58
CA GLU A 12 -36.01 -5.36 -17.06
C GLU A 12 -34.58 -5.40 -16.51
N MET A 13 -33.89 -4.26 -16.42
CA MET A 13 -32.56 -4.19 -15.81
C MET A 13 -32.60 -4.60 -14.33
N ASP A 14 -33.58 -4.13 -13.56
CA ASP A 14 -33.73 -4.47 -12.15
C ASP A 14 -33.99 -5.98 -11.96
N LYS A 15 -34.80 -6.60 -12.83
CA LYS A 15 -35.02 -8.05 -12.81
C LYS A 15 -33.75 -8.83 -13.13
N ASN A 16 -32.95 -8.37 -14.10
CA ASN A 16 -31.73 -9.04 -14.50
C ASN A 16 -30.63 -8.93 -13.43
N ILE A 17 -30.52 -7.76 -12.78
CA ILE A 17 -29.63 -7.53 -11.64
C ILE A 17 -30.05 -8.40 -10.45
N MET A 18 -31.34 -8.50 -10.16
CA MET A 18 -31.86 -9.32 -9.06
C MET A 18 -31.63 -10.82 -9.29
N ASN A 19 -31.87 -11.32 -10.50
CA ASN A 19 -31.60 -12.73 -10.85
C ASN A 19 -30.10 -13.07 -10.81
N LYS A 20 -29.23 -12.15 -11.24
CA LYS A 20 -27.77 -12.33 -11.15
C LYS A 20 -27.30 -12.35 -9.69
N SER A 21 -27.88 -11.51 -8.83
CA SER A 21 -27.59 -11.48 -7.38
C SER A 21 -28.02 -12.77 -6.67
N LEU A 22 -29.21 -13.30 -6.99
CA LEU A 22 -29.73 -14.55 -6.42
C LEU A 22 -28.88 -15.77 -6.79
N ASN A 23 -28.42 -15.85 -8.05
CA ASN A 23 -27.53 -16.92 -8.49
C ASN A 23 -26.17 -16.85 -7.77
N ASN A 24 -25.59 -15.65 -7.64
CA ASN A 24 -24.30 -15.47 -6.98
C ASN A 24 -24.36 -15.79 -5.48
N ASN A 25 -25.45 -15.43 -4.79
CA ASN A 25 -25.61 -15.73 -3.38
C ASN A 25 -25.84 -17.23 -3.14
N SER A 26 -26.60 -17.91 -3.99
CA SER A 26 -26.81 -19.36 -3.90
C SER A 26 -25.51 -20.13 -4.16
N GLN A 27 -24.71 -19.70 -5.13
CA GLN A 27 -23.37 -20.27 -5.40
C GLN A 27 -22.41 -20.05 -4.23
N LYS A 28 -22.42 -18.86 -3.61
CA LYS A 28 -21.61 -18.57 -2.41
C LYS A 28 -22.02 -19.43 -1.21
N ILE A 29 -23.32 -19.67 -1.01
CA ILE A 29 -23.83 -20.52 0.07
C ILE A 29 -23.41 -21.98 -0.17
N LEU A 30 -23.55 -22.49 -1.38
CA LEU A 30 -23.11 -23.85 -1.75
C LEU A 30 -21.59 -24.02 -1.60
N LEU A 31 -20.78 -23.04 -2.03
CA LEU A 31 -19.32 -23.07 -1.87
C LEU A 31 -18.92 -23.08 -0.40
N LYS A 32 -19.59 -22.27 0.45
CA LYS A 32 -19.36 -22.20 1.89
C LYS A 32 -19.69 -23.52 2.59
N GLN A 33 -20.74 -24.24 2.17
CA GLN A 33 -21.08 -25.56 2.72
C GLN A 33 -20.05 -26.62 2.33
N ILE A 34 -19.55 -26.61 1.08
CA ILE A 34 -18.51 -27.54 0.62
C ILE A 34 -17.19 -27.33 1.37
N THR A 35 -16.76 -26.08 1.58
CA THR A 35 -15.54 -25.79 2.35
C THR A 35 -15.66 -26.16 3.83
N THR A 36 -16.85 -26.04 4.42
CA THR A 36 -17.07 -26.40 5.82
C THR A 36 -16.99 -27.91 6.03
N LEU A 37 -17.42 -28.72 5.05
CA LEU A 37 -17.38 -30.19 5.14
C LEU A 37 -15.94 -30.74 5.05
N LEU A 38 -15.03 -30.04 4.35
CA LEU A 38 -13.63 -30.47 4.18
C LEU A 38 -12.74 -30.24 5.42
N MET A 39 -13.07 -29.25 6.27
CA MET A 39 -12.26 -28.94 7.46
C MET A 39 -12.47 -29.88 8.65
N VAL A 40 -13.52 -30.71 8.65
CA VAL A 40 -13.83 -31.61 9.79
C VAL A 40 -12.98 -32.91 9.75
N ALA A 41 -12.16 -33.11 8.71
CA ALA A 41 -11.42 -34.36 8.49
C ALA A 41 -9.99 -34.43 9.07
N SER A 42 -9.52 -33.45 9.84
CA SER A 42 -8.13 -33.42 10.33
C SER A 42 -8.01 -33.22 11.85
N LEU A 43 -8.50 -34.18 12.62
CA LEU A 43 -8.07 -34.37 14.02
C LEU A 43 -7.37 -35.73 14.14
N GLY A 44 -6.04 -35.71 14.31
CA GLY A 44 -5.23 -36.92 14.45
C GLY A 44 -3.81 -36.66 14.96
N LEU A 45 -3.69 -36.67 16.31
CA LEU A 45 -2.55 -37.08 17.14
C LEU A 45 -1.29 -36.17 17.22
N LEU A 46 -1.18 -35.43 18.35
CA LEU A 46 0.10 -35.01 18.92
C LEU A 46 0.67 -36.14 19.80
N THR A 47 1.92 -36.54 19.55
CA THR A 47 2.71 -37.44 20.40
C THR A 47 3.89 -36.66 20.97
N ALA A 48 4.04 -36.71 22.30
CA ALA A 48 5.08 -36.07 23.10
C ALA A 48 6.23 -37.03 23.47
N CYS A 49 7.44 -36.47 23.63
CA CYS A 49 8.63 -36.89 24.44
C CYS A 49 9.88 -36.30 23.75
N GLY A 50 10.86 -35.62 24.34
CA GLY A 50 11.35 -35.53 25.72
C GLY A 50 12.77 -36.11 25.79
N SER A 51 13.82 -35.30 26.04
CA SER A 51 15.07 -35.71 26.75
C SER A 51 16.07 -34.55 26.91
N MET A 52 16.54 -34.35 28.15
CA MET A 52 17.66 -33.47 28.57
C MET A 52 19.04 -34.05 28.23
N GLY A 53 20.07 -33.18 28.20
CA GLY A 53 21.50 -33.51 28.27
C GLY A 53 22.39 -32.25 28.19
N ASP A 54 23.28 -32.08 29.17
CA ASP A 54 23.94 -30.83 29.61
C ASP A 54 25.30 -30.48 28.95
N THR A 55 25.75 -29.23 29.23
CA THR A 55 27.12 -28.72 29.53
C THR A 55 28.12 -28.28 28.43
N GLU A 56 28.48 -26.97 28.51
CA GLU A 56 29.83 -26.31 28.47
C GLU A 56 30.81 -26.54 27.29
N GLU A 57 31.66 -25.62 26.78
CA GLU A 57 31.95 -24.18 26.85
C GLU A 57 32.93 -23.89 25.64
N PRO A 58 33.49 -22.67 25.40
CA PRO A 58 33.69 -22.11 24.06
C PRO A 58 35.13 -22.12 23.54
N ASN A 59 35.30 -21.87 22.23
CA ASN A 59 36.56 -21.37 21.67
C ASN A 59 36.47 -20.85 20.22
N ASN A 60 36.90 -19.59 20.11
CA ASN A 60 37.69 -18.97 19.05
C ASN A 60 37.04 -18.53 17.71
N ALA A 61 36.71 -17.24 17.69
CA ALA A 61 37.14 -16.22 16.72
C ALA A 61 37.51 -16.64 15.28
N ALA A 62 36.79 -16.05 14.32
CA ALA A 62 37.40 -15.39 13.17
C ALA A 62 36.56 -14.14 12.81
N VAL A 63 37.16 -12.98 13.02
CA VAL A 63 36.68 -11.67 12.53
C VAL A 63 37.26 -11.50 11.13
N GLU A 64 36.42 -11.36 10.11
CA GLU A 64 36.87 -10.84 8.81
C GLU A 64 36.43 -9.38 8.67
N ASP A 65 37.40 -8.50 8.91
CA ASP A 65 37.44 -7.11 8.44
C ASP A 65 37.72 -7.12 6.92
N ARG A 66 36.90 -6.40 6.16
CA ARG A 66 37.19 -6.06 4.76
C ARG A 66 36.97 -4.58 4.52
N THR A 67 37.81 -3.77 5.14
CA THR A 67 38.19 -2.47 4.59
C THR A 67 39.34 -2.65 3.59
N GLY A 68 39.07 -2.27 2.33
CA GLY A 68 40.03 -2.36 1.23
C GLY A 68 39.71 -1.29 0.18
N ASN A 69 40.21 -0.09 0.43
CA ASN A 69 40.24 1.04 -0.49
C ASN A 69 41.35 0.85 -1.55
N ALA A 70 41.05 1.01 -2.83
CA ALA A 70 42.00 1.47 -3.85
C ALA A 70 41.29 1.82 -5.19
N ASN A 71 41.12 3.13 -5.41
CA ASN A 71 41.53 3.87 -6.61
C ASN A 71 41.41 3.17 -7.98
N ASN A 72 40.54 3.69 -8.86
CA ASN A 72 41.04 4.11 -10.18
C ASN A 72 40.30 5.37 -10.65
N SER A 73 41.08 6.43 -10.82
CA SER A 73 40.72 7.70 -11.42
C SER A 73 41.18 7.61 -12.87
N GLU A 74 40.24 7.55 -13.81
CA GLU A 74 40.53 7.79 -15.22
C GLU A 74 39.73 9.01 -15.69
N ASN A 75 40.50 10.08 -15.91
CA ASN A 75 40.19 11.21 -16.76
C ASN A 75 39.72 10.74 -18.14
N TYR A 76 38.67 11.37 -18.68
CA TYR A 76 38.58 11.66 -20.10
C TYR A 76 38.06 13.09 -20.29
N GLU A 77 38.93 13.93 -20.86
CA GLU A 77 38.65 15.27 -21.38
C GLU A 77 38.01 15.19 -22.78
N GLY A 78 37.20 16.21 -23.09
CA GLY A 78 36.81 16.62 -24.46
C GLY A 78 35.49 16.03 -24.96
N GLN A 79 34.64 16.72 -25.72
CA GLN A 79 34.70 18.05 -26.31
C GLN A 79 33.29 18.42 -26.83
N THR A 80 33.03 19.73 -26.81
CA THR A 80 31.96 20.55 -27.39
C THR A 80 31.14 19.98 -28.56
N GLY A 81 29.83 20.21 -28.50
CA GLY A 81 28.92 20.24 -29.65
C GLY A 81 27.79 21.23 -29.41
N ALA A 82 27.93 22.44 -29.97
CA ALA A 82 26.88 23.45 -30.02
C ALA A 82 25.79 23.02 -31.02
N TYR A 83 24.52 23.18 -30.64
CA TYR A 83 23.42 23.33 -31.59
C TYR A 83 22.58 24.55 -31.18
N ASP A 84 22.66 25.57 -32.02
CA ASP A 84 21.74 26.69 -32.10
C ASP A 84 20.60 26.29 -33.06
N GLY A 85 19.38 26.72 -32.78
CA GLY A 85 18.22 26.37 -33.59
C GLY A 85 16.89 26.69 -32.91
N SER A 86 16.57 27.98 -32.87
CA SER A 86 15.25 28.56 -32.59
C SER A 86 14.07 27.80 -33.24
N GLY A 87 13.04 27.49 -32.45
CA GLY A 87 11.75 27.03 -32.93
C GLY A 87 10.68 27.18 -31.84
N MET A 88 9.97 28.32 -31.85
CA MET A 88 8.71 28.48 -31.12
C MET A 88 7.63 27.65 -31.82
N ALA A 89 7.12 26.60 -31.16
CA ALA A 89 5.81 26.02 -31.46
C ALA A 89 5.33 25.14 -30.30
N ASP A 90 4.27 25.60 -29.66
CA ASP A 90 3.08 24.82 -29.28
C ASP A 90 3.27 23.52 -28.48
N GLY A 91 3.18 23.64 -27.16
CA GLY A 91 2.15 22.93 -26.39
C GLY A 91 2.03 21.41 -26.55
N SER A 92 3.12 20.65 -26.51
CA SER A 92 3.05 19.22 -26.20
C SER A 92 4.42 18.70 -25.77
N SER A 93 4.80 19.03 -24.54
CA SER A 93 5.83 18.25 -23.85
C SER A 93 5.22 16.89 -23.52
N VAL A 94 5.51 15.89 -24.36
CA VAL A 94 5.54 14.49 -23.92
C VAL A 94 6.75 14.37 -22.98
N ALA A 95 6.60 14.96 -21.79
CA ALA A 95 7.28 14.50 -20.62
C ALA A 95 6.56 13.21 -20.25
N THR A 96 7.17 12.07 -20.55
CA THR A 96 6.78 10.78 -19.98
C THR A 96 7.18 10.75 -18.50
N GLY A 97 6.67 11.73 -17.74
CA GLY A 97 6.73 11.84 -16.30
C GLY A 97 5.30 12.09 -15.83
N VAL A 98 4.87 11.39 -14.80
CA VAL A 98 3.50 11.39 -14.27
C VAL A 98 3.17 12.80 -13.76
N SER A 99 2.79 13.69 -14.68
CA SER A 99 2.05 14.91 -14.38
C SER A 99 0.58 14.52 -14.21
N GLY A 100 0.33 13.63 -13.25
CA GLY A 100 -1.03 13.21 -12.93
C GLY A 100 -1.79 14.39 -12.34
N ASP A 101 -2.99 14.67 -12.85
CA ASP A 101 -3.94 15.52 -12.13
C ASP A 101 -4.35 14.79 -10.84
N LEU A 102 -4.24 15.46 -9.69
CA LEU A 102 -4.72 14.93 -8.41
C LEU A 102 -6.22 14.59 -8.46
N ASN A 103 -6.97 15.25 -9.33
CA ASN A 103 -8.43 15.12 -9.44
C ASN A 103 -8.89 14.12 -10.51
N ASP A 104 -7.97 13.56 -11.30
CA ASP A 104 -8.33 12.52 -12.28
C ASP A 104 -8.51 11.17 -11.57
N PRO A 105 -9.72 10.57 -11.58
CA PRO A 105 -9.96 9.28 -10.95
C PRO A 105 -9.17 8.12 -11.58
N ASN A 106 -8.72 8.26 -12.83
CA ASN A 106 -7.93 7.23 -13.52
C ASN A 106 -6.42 7.41 -13.33
N SER A 107 -5.99 8.51 -12.71
CA SER A 107 -4.59 8.77 -12.39
C SER A 107 -4.12 7.83 -11.26
N PRO A 108 -2.86 7.35 -11.28
CA PRO A 108 -2.27 6.66 -10.12
C PRO A 108 -2.37 7.44 -8.81
N LEU A 109 -2.44 8.78 -8.88
CA LEU A 109 -2.59 9.68 -7.73
C LEU A 109 -3.98 9.64 -7.07
N SER A 110 -4.94 8.92 -7.67
CA SER A 110 -6.24 8.67 -7.04
C SER A 110 -6.15 7.62 -5.91
N ILE A 111 -5.09 6.80 -5.90
CA ILE A 111 -4.85 5.80 -4.86
C ILE A 111 -4.13 6.44 -3.68
N ARG A 112 -4.91 6.99 -2.75
CA ARG A 112 -4.40 7.72 -1.58
C ARG A 112 -4.46 6.94 -0.28
N THR A 113 -4.65 5.63 -0.36
CA THR A 113 -4.74 4.75 0.80
C THR A 113 -3.80 3.58 0.64
N ILE A 114 -2.89 3.43 1.61
CA ILE A 114 -1.91 2.36 1.66
C ILE A 114 -2.34 1.36 2.74
N TYR A 115 -2.56 0.10 2.36
CA TYR A 115 -3.00 -0.94 3.29
C TYR A 115 -1.85 -1.76 3.84
N PHE A 116 -2.02 -2.24 5.07
CA PHE A 116 -1.03 -3.01 5.80
C PHE A 116 -1.59 -4.35 6.28
N GLU A 117 -0.69 -5.33 6.38
CA GLU A 117 -0.97 -6.59 7.04
C GLU A 117 -1.12 -6.41 8.56
N HIS A 118 -1.68 -7.43 9.22
CA HIS A 118 -1.78 -7.45 10.68
C HIS A 118 -0.39 -7.30 11.31
N ASP A 119 -0.32 -6.44 12.34
CA ASP A 119 0.89 -6.15 13.11
C ASP A 119 2.14 -5.80 12.28
N SER A 120 1.94 -5.17 11.11
CA SER A 120 3.01 -4.87 10.17
C SER A 120 3.08 -3.38 9.81
N THR A 121 4.30 -2.92 9.54
CA THR A 121 4.64 -1.63 8.92
C THR A 121 5.20 -1.79 7.51
N GLN A 122 5.23 -3.02 6.98
CA GLN A 122 5.76 -3.27 5.63
C GLN A 122 4.77 -2.79 4.56
N ILE A 123 5.27 -2.00 3.62
CA ILE A 123 4.51 -1.53 2.47
C ILE A 123 4.57 -2.60 1.38
N ASN A 124 3.41 -3.13 0.98
CA ASN A 124 3.32 -4.12 -0.09
C ASN A 124 3.59 -3.51 -1.48
N THR A 125 3.76 -4.35 -2.50
CA THR A 125 4.11 -3.90 -3.87
C THR A 125 3.08 -2.92 -4.46
N GLN A 126 1.79 -3.11 -4.19
CA GLN A 126 0.75 -2.19 -4.65
C GLN A 126 0.91 -0.81 -4.01
N GLY A 127 1.16 -0.76 -2.69
CA GLY A 127 1.43 0.47 -1.96
C GLY A 127 2.67 1.18 -2.48
N GLN A 128 3.77 0.45 -2.71
CA GLN A 128 4.99 1.02 -3.29
C GLN A 128 4.73 1.65 -4.67
N SER A 129 3.93 0.98 -5.53
CA SER A 129 3.57 1.53 -6.84
C SER A 129 2.79 2.84 -6.74
N ALA A 130 1.84 2.94 -5.80
CA ALA A 130 1.08 4.17 -5.59
C ALA A 130 1.99 5.29 -5.03
N LEU A 131 2.80 4.96 -4.03
CA LEU A 131 3.72 5.91 -3.41
C LEU A 131 4.79 6.44 -4.37
N ASN A 132 5.26 5.64 -5.32
CA ASN A 132 6.16 6.13 -6.37
C ASN A 132 5.53 7.25 -7.21
N ALA A 133 4.24 7.11 -7.59
CA ALA A 133 3.54 8.16 -8.31
C ALA A 133 3.36 9.43 -7.45
N HIS A 134 3.02 9.26 -6.18
CA HIS A 134 2.93 10.38 -5.24
C HIS A 134 4.28 11.07 -5.01
N ALA A 135 5.37 10.31 -4.93
CA ALA A 135 6.72 10.87 -4.78
C ALA A 135 7.13 11.70 -5.99
N GLU A 136 6.86 11.22 -7.21
CA GLU A 136 7.10 11.99 -8.43
C GLU A 136 6.29 13.29 -8.44
N TYR A 137 5.00 13.21 -8.10
CA TYR A 137 4.13 14.37 -8.02
C TYR A 137 4.64 15.40 -6.99
N LEU A 138 4.96 14.97 -5.77
CA LEU A 138 5.40 15.87 -4.69
C LEU A 138 6.77 16.49 -4.99
N SER A 139 7.66 15.75 -5.64
CA SER A 139 8.98 16.25 -6.07
C SER A 139 8.88 17.36 -7.11
N LEU A 140 7.88 17.26 -8.01
CA LEU A 140 7.60 18.29 -9.01
C LEU A 140 6.83 19.50 -8.44
N ASN A 141 6.23 19.34 -7.25
CA ASN A 141 5.36 20.35 -6.63
C ASN A 141 5.82 20.66 -5.19
N PRO A 142 6.95 21.37 -5.01
CA PRO A 142 7.56 21.60 -3.69
C PRO A 142 6.70 22.42 -2.72
N ASN A 143 5.67 23.11 -3.22
CA ASN A 143 4.72 23.86 -2.38
C ASN A 143 3.57 22.99 -1.86
N GLN A 144 3.43 21.76 -2.35
CA GLN A 144 2.40 20.84 -1.88
C GLN A 144 2.83 20.16 -0.60
N HIS A 145 1.89 20.07 0.32
CA HIS A 145 2.06 19.45 1.61
C HIS A 145 1.06 18.31 1.72
N ILE A 146 1.44 17.25 2.44
CA ILE A 146 0.57 16.12 2.73
C ILE A 146 0.60 15.77 4.20
N VAL A 147 -0.53 15.27 4.69
CA VAL A 147 -0.63 14.61 5.99
C VAL A 147 -0.75 13.10 5.76
N LEU A 148 0.04 12.33 6.48
CA LEU A 148 0.06 10.88 6.50
C LEU A 148 -0.65 10.40 7.76
N GLU A 149 -1.93 10.04 7.62
CA GLU A 149 -2.76 9.60 8.75
C GLU A 149 -2.73 8.07 8.89
N GLY A 150 -2.11 7.58 9.97
CA GLY A 150 -1.98 6.16 10.27
C GLY A 150 -3.10 5.60 11.14
N HIS A 151 -3.71 4.51 10.67
CA HIS A 151 -4.82 3.80 11.31
C HIS A 151 -4.52 2.33 11.54
N THR A 152 -5.21 1.75 12.52
CA THR A 152 -5.14 0.32 12.88
C THR A 152 -6.53 -0.30 12.98
N ASP A 153 -6.57 -1.63 13.05
CA ASP A 153 -7.78 -2.31 13.51
C ASP A 153 -7.90 -2.24 15.04
N GLU A 154 -9.01 -2.74 15.58
CA GLU A 154 -9.35 -2.72 17.00
C GLU A 154 -8.57 -3.73 17.86
N SER A 155 -7.56 -4.39 17.29
CA SER A 155 -6.85 -5.47 17.96
C SER A 155 -5.67 -4.94 18.74
N GLY A 156 -5.80 -4.93 20.06
CA GLY A 156 -4.73 -4.55 20.96
C GLY A 156 -5.20 -3.53 21.98
N THR A 157 -4.26 -2.78 22.53
CA THR A 157 -4.56 -1.64 23.39
C THR A 157 -4.55 -0.36 22.56
N ARG A 158 -5.31 0.63 22.99
CA ARG A 158 -5.36 1.95 22.35
C ARG A 158 -3.96 2.55 22.15
N ASP A 159 -3.12 2.57 23.18
CA ASP A 159 -1.77 3.15 23.11
C ASP A 159 -0.84 2.38 22.16
N TYR A 160 -1.00 1.05 22.11
CA TYR A 160 -0.30 0.21 21.14
C TYR A 160 -0.69 0.58 19.71
N ASN A 161 -2.00 0.70 19.47
CA ASN A 161 -2.56 1.01 18.18
C ASN A 161 -2.20 2.42 17.70
N LEU A 162 -2.19 3.40 18.61
CA LEU A 162 -1.68 4.74 18.34
C LEU A 162 -0.20 4.69 17.92
N SER A 163 0.62 3.94 18.65
CA SER A 163 2.04 3.78 18.33
C SER A 163 2.27 3.04 17.00
N LEU A 164 1.45 2.03 16.69
CA LEU A 164 1.55 1.27 15.44
C LEU A 164 1.11 2.11 14.23
N GLY A 165 0.03 2.88 14.36
CA GLY A 165 -0.41 3.80 13.32
C GLY A 165 0.65 4.86 13.03
N GLU A 166 1.30 5.41 14.04
CA GLU A 166 2.42 6.35 13.89
C GLU A 166 3.58 5.72 13.09
N ARG A 167 4.01 4.51 13.47
CA ARG A 167 5.08 3.79 12.74
C ARG A 167 4.72 3.48 11.29
N ARG A 168 3.44 3.26 10.97
CA ARG A 168 2.98 3.06 9.59
C ARG A 168 3.06 4.36 8.80
N GLY A 169 2.65 5.48 9.40
CA GLY A 169 2.81 6.81 8.80
C GLY A 169 4.29 7.12 8.54
N GLN A 170 5.16 6.86 9.52
CA GLN A 170 6.62 7.01 9.37
C GLN A 170 7.17 6.12 8.26
N ALA A 171 6.72 4.86 8.13
CA ALA A 171 7.17 3.98 7.05
C ALA A 171 6.83 4.53 5.67
N VAL A 172 5.67 5.19 5.53
CA VAL A 172 5.28 5.88 4.29
C VAL A 172 6.12 7.13 4.07
N GLU A 173 6.36 7.93 5.11
CA GLU A 173 7.24 9.11 5.06
C GLU A 173 8.66 8.73 4.63
N ASP A 174 9.23 7.68 5.23
CA ASP A 174 10.56 7.17 4.93
C ASP A 174 10.66 6.73 3.47
N PHE A 175 9.62 6.05 2.97
CA PHE A 175 9.54 5.65 1.56
C PHE A 175 9.53 6.86 0.63
N LEU A 176 8.67 7.85 0.89
CA LEU A 176 8.56 9.07 0.08
C LEU A 176 9.85 9.89 0.13
N SER A 177 10.46 9.99 1.32
CA SER A 177 11.75 10.67 1.53
C SER A 177 12.88 10.00 0.72
N ALA A 178 12.95 8.68 0.75
CA ALA A 178 13.91 7.91 -0.06
C ALA A 178 13.69 8.11 -1.56
N SER A 179 12.45 8.41 -1.98
CA SER A 179 12.09 8.74 -3.36
C SER A 179 12.22 10.23 -3.71
N GLY A 180 12.75 11.07 -2.82
CA GLY A 180 13.11 12.47 -3.10
C GLY A 180 12.13 13.54 -2.59
N VAL A 181 11.07 13.14 -1.88
CA VAL A 181 10.16 14.10 -1.24
C VAL A 181 10.83 14.71 -0.01
N THR A 182 10.68 16.02 0.18
CA THR A 182 11.29 16.70 1.32
C THR A 182 10.43 16.57 2.57
N SER A 183 11.03 16.42 3.76
CA SER A 183 10.28 16.27 5.01
C SER A 183 9.41 17.48 5.35
N GLN A 184 9.74 18.67 4.83
CA GLN A 184 8.93 19.88 5.00
C GLN A 184 7.55 19.76 4.33
N GLN A 185 7.40 18.86 3.36
CA GLN A 185 6.13 18.62 2.66
C GLN A 185 5.26 17.58 3.38
N MET A 186 5.74 16.95 4.46
CA MET A 186 5.07 15.80 5.06
C MET A 186 4.84 16.03 6.55
N GLU A 187 3.68 15.58 7.03
CA GLU A 187 3.37 15.51 8.46
C GLU A 187 2.76 14.14 8.76
N VAL A 188 3.30 13.43 9.75
CA VAL A 188 2.74 12.16 10.22
C VAL A 188 1.79 12.41 11.38
N ARG A 189 0.63 11.75 11.35
CA ARG A 189 -0.32 11.70 12.48
C ARG A 189 -0.86 10.30 12.64
N SER A 190 -1.18 9.91 13.86
CA SER A 190 -1.87 8.64 14.12
C SER A 190 -3.20 8.81 14.84
N PHE A 191 -4.19 8.04 14.39
CA PHE A 191 -5.46 7.84 15.08
C PHE A 191 -5.56 6.47 15.77
N GLY A 192 -4.58 5.59 15.55
CA GLY A 192 -4.70 4.19 15.96
C GLY A 192 -6.03 3.59 15.51
N GLU A 193 -6.79 3.08 16.48
CA GLU A 193 -8.11 2.45 16.28
C GLU A 193 -9.30 3.42 16.38
N GLU A 194 -9.06 4.72 16.63
CA GLU A 194 -10.10 5.68 17.02
C GLU A 194 -10.97 6.17 15.85
N ASN A 195 -10.50 6.01 14.61
CA ASN A 195 -11.22 6.44 13.40
C ASN A 195 -11.33 5.29 12.38
N PRO A 196 -12.16 4.26 12.65
CA PRO A 196 -12.34 3.11 11.77
C PRO A 196 -13.18 3.46 10.55
N VAL A 197 -12.78 2.95 9.37
CA VAL A 197 -13.60 3.02 8.14
C VAL A 197 -14.74 2.01 8.18
N SER A 198 -14.50 0.86 8.83
CA SER A 198 -15.52 -0.16 9.03
C SER A 198 -15.52 -0.61 10.49
N VAL A 199 -16.70 -0.65 11.10
CA VAL A 199 -16.87 -0.99 12.52
C VAL A 199 -17.15 -2.47 12.75
N ASP A 200 -17.25 -3.26 11.68
CA ASP A 200 -17.52 -4.68 11.78
C ASP A 200 -16.28 -5.43 12.29
N GLN A 201 -16.46 -6.48 13.07
CA GLN A 201 -15.35 -7.31 13.61
C GLN A 201 -14.91 -8.42 12.65
N SER A 202 -15.17 -8.24 11.34
CA SER A 202 -14.76 -9.21 10.32
C SER A 202 -13.32 -8.95 9.88
N GLU A 203 -12.59 -10.00 9.45
CA GLU A 203 -11.22 -9.81 8.95
C GLU A 203 -11.17 -8.85 7.75
N SER A 204 -12.20 -8.87 6.90
CA SER A 204 -12.32 -7.90 5.80
C SER A 204 -12.43 -6.46 6.27
N SER A 205 -13.15 -6.20 7.36
CA SER A 205 -13.25 -4.87 7.96
C SER A 205 -11.94 -4.43 8.60
N ARG A 206 -11.31 -5.34 9.35
CA ARG A 206 -10.00 -5.10 9.96
C ARG A 206 -8.93 -4.76 8.93
N GLN A 207 -8.91 -5.45 7.79
CA GLN A 207 -8.01 -5.11 6.67
C GLN A 207 -8.24 -3.68 6.15
N LEU A 208 -9.49 -3.22 6.06
CA LEU A 208 -9.79 -1.85 5.65
C LEU A 208 -9.32 -0.82 6.69
N ASN A 209 -9.31 -1.19 7.97
CA ASN A 209 -8.88 -0.29 9.04
C ASN A 209 -7.35 -0.19 9.16
N ARG A 210 -6.60 -1.23 8.76
CA ARG A 210 -5.13 -1.22 8.73
C ARG A 210 -4.61 -0.45 7.52
N ARG A 211 -4.53 0.87 7.64
CA ARG A 211 -4.15 1.74 6.52
C ARG A 211 -3.39 3.00 6.92
N VAL A 212 -2.78 3.64 5.94
CA VAL A 212 -2.35 5.04 5.97
C VAL A 212 -3.08 5.80 4.87
N GLU A 213 -3.64 6.96 5.18
CA GLU A 213 -4.26 7.87 4.22
C GLU A 213 -3.32 9.04 3.88
N LEU A 214 -3.25 9.41 2.61
CA LEU A 214 -2.51 10.56 2.10
C LEU A 214 -3.49 11.71 1.85
N LEU A 215 -3.44 12.75 2.70
CA LEU A 215 -4.29 13.93 2.59
C LEU A 215 -3.48 15.10 2.03
N TYR A 216 -3.97 15.68 0.92
CA TYR A 216 -3.42 16.87 0.26
C TYR A 216 -4.17 18.13 0.68
#